data_AF-A0A7M2WUP1-F1
#
_entry.id   AF-A0A7M2WUP1-F1
#
_cell.length_a   1.000
_cell.length_b   1.000
_cell.length_c   1.000
_cell.angle_alpha   90.00
_cell.angle_beta   90.00
_cell.angle_gamma   90.00
#
_symmetry.space_group_name_H-M   'P 1'
#
loop_
_entity.id
_entity.type
_entity.pdbx_description
1 polymer ?
#
loop_
_entity_poly.entity_id
_entity_poly.type
_entity_poly.pdbx_seq_one_letter_code
_entity_poly.pdbx_strand_id
1 'polypeptide(L)'
;MTKFPAPTSAVQAPGPVRAAPAPSSQALPLTGPDPRWAVSPVAVVAWLVVQCGFLALGLLQVPLAASMPPGSTMLPELMIAGQIGFAAMLAPLLSRSPATLVVVVAACWPGLLLAGGLAATPVSATVLSGLVVTAWIVALFVWIAAFESVAIRQTVTAVAILLAIGVPLLLYLVTEFGSPDLSSLPYASAFAPMPLAWNCVAGTANWAEALPMGLVVLLGMAIWLARGRQHRSCWR
;
A
#
# COMPACT_ATOMS: atom_id res chain seq x y z
N MET A 1 -32.87 -18.44 -48.53
CA MET A 1 -33.26 -19.86 -48.46
C MET A 1 -33.22 -20.30 -47.01
N THR A 2 -34.39 -20.30 -46.39
CA THR A 2 -34.68 -20.52 -44.98
C THR A 2 -34.98 -22.00 -44.74
N LYS A 3 -34.30 -22.63 -43.77
CA LYS A 3 -34.59 -24.00 -43.35
C LYS A 3 -34.93 -23.98 -41.86
N PHE A 4 -36.23 -23.87 -41.58
CA PHE A 4 -36.79 -24.03 -40.23
C PHE A 4 -36.91 -25.54 -39.93
N PRO A 5 -36.25 -26.06 -38.88
CA PRO A 5 -36.50 -27.42 -38.41
C PRO A 5 -37.80 -27.49 -37.59
N ALA A 6 -38.50 -28.61 -37.77
CA ALA A 6 -39.80 -28.90 -37.17
C ALA A 6 -39.72 -29.20 -35.66
N PRO A 7 -40.75 -28.84 -34.88
CA PRO A 7 -40.84 -29.20 -33.47
C PRO A 7 -41.30 -30.66 -33.33
N THR A 8 -40.40 -31.53 -32.86
CA THR A 8 -40.72 -32.90 -32.47
C THR A 8 -41.21 -32.90 -31.01
N SER A 9 -42.52 -32.85 -30.84
CA SER A 9 -43.17 -32.98 -29.53
C SER A 9 -43.18 -34.45 -29.10
N ALA A 10 -42.14 -34.88 -28.37
CA ALA A 10 -42.14 -36.16 -27.68
C ALA A 10 -42.94 -36.04 -26.37
N VAL A 11 -44.13 -36.65 -26.34
CA VAL A 11 -44.93 -36.81 -25.12
C VAL A 11 -44.17 -37.76 -24.18
N GLN A 12 -43.58 -37.18 -23.14
CA GLN A 12 -42.82 -37.88 -22.13
C GLN A 12 -43.78 -38.51 -21.11
N ALA A 13 -43.77 -39.84 -21.03
CA ALA A 13 -44.59 -40.59 -20.09
C ALA A 13 -44.22 -40.23 -18.63
N PRO A 14 -45.21 -40.19 -17.71
CA PRO A 14 -44.98 -39.89 -16.30
C PRO A 14 -44.14 -41.00 -15.66
N GLY A 15 -42.88 -40.67 -15.37
CA GLY A 15 -41.95 -41.56 -14.69
C GLY A 15 -42.36 -41.83 -13.23
N PRO A 16 -41.84 -42.92 -12.63
CA PRO A 16 -42.17 -43.33 -11.27
C PRO A 16 -41.86 -42.22 -10.26
N VAL A 17 -42.83 -41.94 -9.39
CA VAL A 17 -42.73 -40.98 -8.28
C VAL A 17 -41.58 -41.42 -7.37
N ARG A 18 -40.43 -40.76 -7.52
CA ARG A 18 -39.23 -41.00 -6.73
C ARG A 18 -39.51 -40.59 -5.29
N ALA A 19 -39.47 -41.56 -4.37
CA ALA A 19 -39.62 -41.30 -2.94
C ALA A 19 -38.67 -40.18 -2.50
N ALA A 20 -39.21 -39.17 -1.80
CA ALA A 20 -38.44 -38.03 -1.33
C ALA A 20 -37.27 -38.53 -0.46
N PRO A 21 -36.01 -38.20 -0.80
CA PRO A 21 -34.88 -38.58 0.03
C PRO A 21 -35.06 -37.97 1.41
N ALA A 22 -34.85 -38.78 2.45
CA ALA A 22 -34.89 -38.33 3.84
C ALA A 22 -34.01 -37.08 4.01
N PRO A 23 -34.41 -36.10 4.84
CA PRO A 23 -33.63 -34.90 5.08
C PRO A 23 -32.28 -35.30 5.67
N SER A 24 -31.28 -35.41 4.80
CA SER A 24 -29.89 -35.59 5.17
C SER A 24 -29.54 -34.48 6.14
N SER A 25 -29.16 -34.86 7.36
CA SER A 25 -28.61 -33.97 8.38
C SER A 25 -27.49 -33.16 7.76
N GLN A 26 -27.82 -31.97 7.27
CA GLN A 26 -26.85 -30.99 6.82
C GLN A 26 -26.14 -30.55 8.08
N ALA A 27 -25.02 -31.22 8.39
CA ALA A 27 -24.07 -30.75 9.36
C ALA A 27 -23.83 -29.28 9.03
N LEU A 28 -24.16 -28.41 9.99
CA LEU A 28 -23.94 -26.97 9.89
C LEU A 28 -22.53 -26.79 9.34
N PRO A 29 -22.36 -26.24 8.12
CA PRO A 29 -21.03 -26.02 7.59
C PRO A 29 -20.33 -25.15 8.63
N LEU A 30 -19.33 -25.72 9.30
CA LEU A 30 -18.40 -24.96 10.12
C LEU A 30 -17.83 -23.91 9.18
N THR A 31 -18.41 -22.72 9.24
CA THR A 31 -18.06 -21.58 8.40
C THR A 31 -16.62 -21.24 8.77
N GLY A 32 -15.68 -21.71 7.95
CA GLY A 32 -14.29 -21.34 8.09
C GLY A 32 -14.17 -19.80 8.07
N PRO A 33 -13.10 -19.26 8.67
CA PRO A 33 -12.86 -17.82 8.66
C PRO A 33 -12.92 -17.28 7.24
N ASP A 34 -13.68 -16.20 7.04
CA ASP A 34 -13.90 -15.59 5.74
C ASP A 34 -12.55 -15.40 5.02
N PRO A 35 -12.37 -15.92 3.80
CA PRO A 35 -11.08 -15.90 3.10
C PRO A 35 -10.57 -14.48 2.84
N ARG A 36 -11.43 -13.47 2.96
CA ARG A 36 -11.09 -12.03 2.87
C ARG A 36 -10.18 -11.56 4.01
N TRP A 37 -10.19 -12.24 5.16
CA TRP A 37 -9.35 -11.92 6.32
C TRP A 37 -8.09 -12.81 6.40
N ALA A 38 -7.86 -13.67 5.42
CA ALA A 38 -6.63 -14.45 5.37
C ALA A 38 -5.43 -13.50 5.21
N VAL A 39 -4.47 -13.61 6.13
CA VAL A 39 -3.19 -12.89 6.04
C VAL A 39 -2.31 -13.60 5.03
N SER A 40 -1.67 -12.85 4.12
CA SER A 40 -0.70 -13.43 3.19
C SER A 40 0.66 -13.58 3.89
N PRO A 41 1.12 -14.80 4.22
CA PRO A 41 2.40 -14.97 4.91
C PRO A 41 3.57 -14.49 4.05
N VAL A 42 3.50 -14.71 2.73
CA VAL A 42 4.53 -14.25 1.77
C VAL A 42 4.68 -12.74 1.82
N ALA A 43 3.57 -12.00 1.87
CA ALA A 43 3.59 -10.54 1.93
C ALA A 43 4.24 -10.03 3.23
N VAL A 44 3.87 -10.62 4.36
CA VAL A 44 4.40 -10.26 5.67
C VAL A 44 5.89 -10.60 5.77
N VAL A 45 6.31 -11.78 5.32
CA VAL A 45 7.72 -12.18 5.32
C VAL A 45 8.55 -11.26 4.42
N ALA A 46 8.08 -10.97 3.20
CA ALA A 46 8.76 -10.03 2.31
C ALA A 46 8.91 -8.64 2.95
N TRP A 47 7.85 -8.15 3.62
CA TRP A 47 7.87 -6.89 4.36
C TRP A 47 8.89 -6.88 5.50
N LEU A 48 8.93 -7.95 6.31
CA LEU A 48 9.87 -8.06 7.42
C LEU A 48 11.32 -8.15 6.94
N VAL A 49 11.58 -8.90 5.86
CA VAL A 49 12.92 -8.98 5.25
C VAL A 49 13.40 -7.60 4.82
N VAL A 50 12.53 -6.81 4.19
CA VAL A 50 12.85 -5.42 3.82
C VAL A 50 13.20 -4.60 5.06
N GLN A 51 12.36 -4.63 6.11
CA GLN A 51 12.63 -3.87 7.34
C GLN A 51 13.94 -4.25 8.00
N CYS A 52 14.22 -5.55 8.13
CA CYS A 52 15.49 -6.04 8.66
C CYS A 52 16.66 -5.62 7.77
N GLY A 53 16.48 -5.64 6.45
CA GLY A 53 17.49 -5.20 5.49
C GLY A 53 17.86 -3.73 5.66
N PHE A 54 16.88 -2.82 5.73
CA PHE A 54 17.16 -1.40 5.93
C PHE A 54 17.74 -1.09 7.30
N LEU A 55 17.25 -1.76 8.36
CA LEU A 55 17.83 -1.63 9.69
C LEU A 55 19.29 -2.09 9.71
N ALA A 56 19.59 -3.24 9.08
CA ALA A 56 20.96 -3.74 8.96
C ALA A 56 21.85 -2.80 8.14
N LEU A 57 21.36 -2.24 7.03
CA LEU A 57 22.09 -1.25 6.24
C LEU A 57 22.45 -0.01 7.06
N GLY A 58 21.51 0.50 7.87
CA GLY A 58 21.76 1.62 8.77
C GLY A 58 22.79 1.28 9.86
N LEU A 59 22.68 0.09 10.47
CA LEU A 59 23.60 -0.37 11.51
C LEU A 59 25.02 -0.62 10.99
N LEU A 60 25.16 -1.12 9.77
CA LEU A 60 26.44 -1.36 9.12
C LEU A 60 27.12 -0.07 8.63
N GLN A 61 26.44 1.08 8.75
CA GLN A 61 26.94 2.39 8.34
C GLN A 61 27.54 2.37 6.93
N VAL A 62 26.86 1.70 6.00
CA VAL A 62 27.33 1.60 4.62
C VAL A 62 27.49 3.02 4.06
N PRO A 63 28.69 3.44 3.62
CA PRO A 63 28.90 4.78 3.10
C PRO A 63 28.17 4.91 1.76
N LEU A 64 26.98 5.52 1.78
CA LEU A 64 26.16 5.69 0.58
C LEU A 64 26.65 6.82 -0.32
N ALA A 65 27.33 7.82 0.25
CA ALA A 65 27.94 8.92 -0.47
C ALA A 65 29.19 9.43 0.26
N ALA A 66 30.18 9.91 -0.49
CA ALA A 66 31.46 10.38 0.03
C ALA A 66 31.34 11.62 0.93
N SER A 67 30.26 12.39 0.79
CA SER A 67 30.01 13.67 1.47
C SER A 67 29.06 13.57 2.67
N MET A 68 28.55 12.39 2.99
CA MET A 68 27.57 12.25 4.08
C MET A 68 28.23 12.21 5.46
N PRO A 69 27.67 12.91 6.47
CA PRO A 69 28.12 12.79 7.85
C PRO A 69 27.99 11.35 8.36
N PRO A 70 28.79 10.94 9.35
CA PRO A 70 28.82 9.57 9.86
C PRO A 70 27.43 9.03 10.21
N GLY A 71 27.15 7.79 9.79
CA GLY A 71 25.82 7.29 9.45
C GLY A 71 24.81 7.08 10.58
N SER A 72 25.12 7.41 11.84
CA SER A 72 24.17 7.18 12.95
C SER A 72 22.93 8.06 12.87
N THR A 73 23.02 9.25 12.25
CA THR A 73 21.88 10.17 12.13
C THR A 73 20.93 9.83 10.99
N MET A 74 21.31 8.95 10.06
CA MET A 74 20.54 8.66 8.84
C MET A 74 19.64 7.42 8.94
N LEU A 75 19.67 6.75 10.08
CA LEU A 75 18.99 5.47 10.28
C LEU A 75 17.45 5.58 10.14
N PRO A 76 16.78 6.61 10.72
CA PRO A 76 15.35 6.84 10.51
C PRO A 76 15.01 7.15 9.06
N GLU A 77 15.81 7.96 8.39
CA GLU A 77 15.62 8.37 7.00
C GLU A 77 15.71 7.14 6.07
N LEU A 78 16.71 6.28 6.27
CA LEU A 78 16.84 5.02 5.54
C LEU A 78 15.65 4.09 5.79
N MET A 79 15.19 4.00 7.03
CA MET A 79 14.05 3.14 7.36
C MET A 79 12.77 3.65 6.72
N ILE A 80 12.52 4.95 6.76
CA ILE A 80 11.38 5.61 6.12
C ILE A 80 11.44 5.42 4.59
N ALA A 81 12.61 5.65 4.00
CA ALA A 81 12.87 5.45 2.57
C ALA A 81 12.51 4.03 2.13
N GLY A 82 13.03 3.05 2.88
CA GLY A 82 12.78 1.64 2.64
C GLY A 82 11.30 1.30 2.76
N GLN A 83 10.65 1.72 3.85
CA GLN A 83 9.23 1.45 4.07
C GLN A 83 8.36 2.07 2.98
N ILE A 84 8.56 3.33 2.61
CA ILE A 84 7.74 4.03 1.59
C ILE A 84 7.97 3.43 0.20
N GLY A 85 9.24 3.23 -0.19
CA GLY A 85 9.61 2.69 -1.50
C GLY A 85 9.13 1.26 -1.68
N PHE A 86 9.43 0.37 -0.72
CA PHE A 86 8.99 -1.02 -0.81
C PHE A 86 7.50 -1.20 -0.58
N ALA A 87 6.82 -0.31 0.17
CA ALA A 87 5.36 -0.34 0.23
C ALA A 87 4.75 -0.12 -1.15
N ALA A 88 5.30 0.81 -1.95
CA ALA A 88 4.85 1.03 -3.32
C ALA A 88 5.11 -0.21 -4.21
N MET A 89 6.29 -0.83 -4.11
CA MET A 89 6.63 -2.03 -4.90
C MET A 89 5.79 -3.26 -4.51
N LEU A 90 5.54 -3.45 -3.22
CA LEU A 90 4.76 -4.58 -2.69
C LEU A 90 3.26 -4.30 -2.67
N ALA A 91 2.81 -3.11 -3.09
CA ALA A 91 1.43 -2.68 -2.97
C ALA A 91 0.40 -3.69 -3.55
N PRO A 92 0.61 -4.31 -4.73
CA PRO A 92 -0.32 -5.32 -5.27
C PRO A 92 -0.45 -6.59 -4.42
N LEU A 93 0.60 -6.90 -3.65
CA LEU A 93 0.63 -8.06 -2.75
C LEU A 93 -0.01 -7.71 -1.41
N LEU A 94 0.30 -6.52 -0.89
CA LEU A 94 -0.23 -5.97 0.36
C LEU A 94 -1.74 -5.69 0.29
N SER A 95 -2.23 -5.27 -0.87
CA SER A 95 -3.64 -4.89 -1.06
C SER A 95 -4.60 -6.07 -1.20
N ARG A 96 -4.12 -7.32 -1.11
CA ARG A 96 -4.97 -8.51 -1.28
C ARG A 96 -5.91 -8.75 -0.11
N SER A 97 -5.53 -8.32 1.09
CA SER A 97 -6.32 -8.55 2.31
C SER A 97 -6.15 -7.39 3.30
N PRO A 98 -7.24 -6.85 3.87
CA PRO A 98 -7.19 -5.83 4.91
C PRO A 98 -6.48 -6.33 6.17
N ALA A 99 -6.52 -7.65 6.45
CA ALA A 99 -5.76 -8.23 7.56
C ALA A 99 -4.26 -8.08 7.35
N THR A 100 -3.79 -8.29 6.11
CA THR A 100 -2.37 -8.12 5.75
C THR A 100 -1.94 -6.66 5.89
N LEU A 101 -2.80 -5.71 5.49
CA LEU A 101 -2.57 -4.27 5.70
C LEU A 101 -2.35 -3.95 7.18
N VAL A 102 -3.25 -4.39 8.07
CA VAL A 102 -3.16 -4.10 9.51
C VAL A 102 -1.87 -4.66 10.10
N VAL A 103 -1.52 -5.90 9.76
CA VAL A 103 -0.26 -6.53 10.21
C VAL A 103 0.96 -5.75 9.71
N VAL A 104 0.95 -5.33 8.46
CA VAL A 104 2.06 -4.59 7.85
C VAL A 104 2.22 -3.21 8.46
N VAL A 105 1.13 -2.46 8.64
CA VAL A 105 1.12 -1.17 9.34
C VAL A 105 1.64 -1.35 10.76
N ALA A 106 1.11 -2.31 11.53
CA ALA A 106 1.58 -2.59 12.89
C ALA A 106 3.08 -2.94 12.91
N ALA A 107 3.55 -3.72 11.95
CA ALA A 107 4.96 -4.09 11.84
C ALA A 107 5.87 -2.91 11.47
N CYS A 108 5.38 -1.81 10.88
CA CYS A 108 6.21 -0.64 10.55
C CYS A 108 6.74 0.07 11.81
N TRP A 109 5.92 0.11 12.86
CA TRP A 109 6.17 0.92 14.05
C TRP A 109 7.40 0.48 14.85
N PRO A 110 7.59 -0.80 15.19
CA PRO A 110 8.77 -1.23 15.94
C PRO A 110 10.08 -0.88 15.22
N GLY A 111 10.14 -1.10 13.91
CA GLY A 111 11.34 -0.79 13.13
C GLY A 111 11.65 0.71 13.08
N LEU A 112 10.62 1.55 12.95
CA LEU A 112 10.79 3.00 12.94
C LEU A 112 11.14 3.56 14.33
N LEU A 113 10.51 3.07 15.39
CA LEU A 113 10.82 3.46 16.77
C LEU A 113 12.24 3.05 17.16
N LEU A 114 12.66 1.84 16.78
CA LEU A 114 14.03 1.39 16.99
C LEU A 114 15.03 2.26 16.22
N ALA A 115 14.71 2.59 14.97
CA ALA A 115 15.54 3.45 14.15
C ALA A 115 15.71 4.87 14.75
N GLY A 116 14.60 5.49 15.14
CA GLY A 116 14.58 6.80 15.82
C GLY A 116 15.32 6.78 17.16
N GLY A 117 15.14 5.72 17.95
CA GLY A 117 15.83 5.54 19.23
C GLY A 117 17.35 5.43 19.07
N LEU A 118 17.82 4.66 18.08
CA LEU A 118 19.24 4.50 17.79
C LEU A 118 19.89 5.79 17.26
N ALA A 119 19.14 6.59 16.52
CA ALA A 119 19.60 7.89 16.00
C ALA A 119 19.39 9.05 16.97
N ALA A 120 18.89 8.79 18.19
CA ALA A 120 18.53 9.81 19.18
C ALA A 120 17.57 10.90 18.62
N THR A 121 16.72 10.52 17.66
CA THR A 121 15.73 11.40 17.05
C THR A 121 14.63 11.73 18.07
N PRO A 122 14.12 12.97 18.10
CA PRO A 122 12.97 13.31 18.93
C PRO A 122 11.79 12.35 18.70
N VAL A 123 11.15 11.92 19.79
CA VAL A 123 10.02 10.96 19.73
C VAL A 123 8.87 11.53 18.89
N SER A 124 8.60 12.83 19.00
CA SER A 124 7.56 13.50 18.21
C SER A 124 7.82 13.40 16.70
N ALA A 125 9.07 13.63 16.27
CA ALA A 125 9.48 13.51 14.87
C ALA A 125 9.36 12.07 14.36
N THR A 126 9.75 11.09 15.19
CA THR A 126 9.62 9.66 14.89
C THR A 126 8.15 9.25 14.75
N VAL A 127 7.28 9.69 15.67
CA VAL A 127 5.84 9.41 15.63
C VAL A 127 5.19 10.03 14.40
N LEU A 128 5.51 11.29 14.10
CA LEU A 128 4.96 11.99 12.94
C LEU A 128 5.36 11.28 11.64
N SER A 129 6.61 10.85 11.53
CA SER A 129 7.09 10.06 10.39
C SER A 129 6.37 8.73 10.27
N GLY A 130 6.10 8.05 11.39
CA GLY A 130 5.32 6.81 11.42
C GLY A 130 3.89 6.99 10.94
N LEU A 131 3.27 8.12 11.28
CA LEU A 131 1.94 8.49 10.77
C LEU A 131 1.97 8.73 9.25
N VAL A 132 3.01 9.39 8.72
CA VAL A 132 3.17 9.60 7.27
C VAL A 132 3.32 8.27 6.54
N VAL A 133 4.18 7.36 7.02
CA VAL A 133 4.33 6.02 6.44
C VAL A 133 3.01 5.23 6.50
N THR A 134 2.32 5.27 7.64
CA THR A 134 1.03 4.59 7.80
C THR A 134 -0.01 5.15 6.82
N ALA A 135 -0.11 6.47 6.71
CA ALA A 135 -1.02 7.13 5.77
C ALA A 135 -0.71 6.75 4.32
N TRP A 136 0.57 6.67 3.95
CA TRP A 136 1.00 6.23 2.61
C TRP A 136 0.57 4.79 2.31
N ILE A 137 0.83 3.85 3.22
CA ILE A 137 0.45 2.44 3.03
C ILE A 137 -1.07 2.30 2.90
N VAL A 138 -1.84 3.02 3.72
CA VAL A 138 -3.30 3.06 3.62
C VAL A 138 -3.76 3.66 2.30
N ALA A 139 -3.13 4.75 1.84
CA ALA A 139 -3.41 5.36 0.55
C ALA A 139 -3.24 4.35 -0.59
N LEU A 140 -2.11 3.64 -0.62
CA LEU A 140 -1.82 2.61 -1.63
C LEU A 140 -2.84 1.48 -1.61
N PHE A 141 -3.23 1.02 -0.41
CA PHE A 141 -4.27 0.01 -0.25
C PHE A 141 -5.59 0.46 -0.87
N VAL A 142 -6.06 1.66 -0.49
CA VAL A 142 -7.33 2.21 -0.99
C VAL A 142 -7.26 2.42 -2.51
N TRP A 143 -6.12 2.93 -3.01
CA TRP A 143 -5.95 3.24 -4.42
C TRP A 143 -5.99 1.98 -5.27
N ILE A 144 -5.30 0.90 -4.87
CA ILE A 144 -5.32 -0.37 -5.60
C ILE A 144 -6.66 -1.09 -5.44
N ALA A 145 -7.27 -1.04 -4.25
CA ALA A 145 -8.58 -1.64 -3.99
C ALA A 145 -9.70 -0.96 -4.80
N ALA A 146 -9.55 0.31 -5.18
CA ALA A 146 -10.52 1.06 -5.98
C ALA A 146 -10.59 0.58 -7.45
N PHE A 147 -9.60 -0.17 -7.95
CA PHE A 147 -9.58 -0.66 -9.33
C PHE A 147 -9.67 -2.17 -9.39
N GLU A 148 -10.52 -2.70 -10.26
CA GLU A 148 -10.65 -4.15 -10.49
C GLU A 148 -9.70 -4.65 -11.58
N SER A 149 -9.42 -3.80 -12.58
CA SER A 149 -8.56 -4.14 -13.71
C SER A 149 -7.10 -4.30 -13.29
N VAL A 150 -6.52 -5.45 -13.63
CA VAL A 150 -5.09 -5.75 -13.38
C VAL A 150 -4.18 -4.73 -14.06
N ALA A 151 -4.50 -4.31 -15.29
CA ALA A 151 -3.72 -3.31 -16.02
C ALA A 151 -3.69 -1.96 -15.29
N ILE A 152 -4.84 -1.49 -14.81
CA ILE A 152 -4.92 -0.22 -14.08
C ILE A 152 -4.15 -0.32 -12.76
N ARG A 153 -4.26 -1.45 -12.04
CA ARG A 153 -3.49 -1.67 -10.81
C ARG A 153 -1.98 -1.57 -11.05
N GLN A 154 -1.48 -2.15 -12.13
CA GLN A 154 -0.06 -2.06 -12.51
C GLN A 154 0.35 -0.61 -12.80
N THR A 155 -0.47 0.15 -13.53
CA THR A 155 -0.20 1.57 -13.78
C THR A 155 -0.17 2.38 -12.49
N VAL A 156 -1.14 2.17 -11.59
CA VAL A 156 -1.17 2.85 -10.27
C VAL A 156 0.07 2.51 -9.45
N THR A 157 0.49 1.24 -9.44
CA THR A 157 1.74 0.82 -8.78
C THR A 157 2.97 1.49 -9.40
N ALA A 158 3.06 1.59 -10.73
CA ALA A 158 4.15 2.29 -11.39
C ALA A 158 4.20 3.78 -11.00
N VAL A 159 3.05 4.46 -10.98
CA VAL A 159 2.94 5.86 -10.53
C VAL A 159 3.35 5.99 -9.07
N ALA A 160 2.89 5.08 -8.20
CA ALA A 160 3.28 5.08 -6.79
C ALA A 160 4.79 4.92 -6.58
N ILE A 161 5.45 4.05 -7.37
CA ILE A 161 6.91 3.87 -7.33
C ILE A 161 7.62 5.14 -7.81
N LEU A 162 7.16 5.74 -8.91
CA LEU A 162 7.71 7.00 -9.42
C LEU A 162 7.58 8.13 -8.39
N LEU A 163 6.47 8.21 -7.67
CA LEU A 163 6.29 9.20 -6.60
C LEU A 163 7.16 8.90 -5.37
N ALA A 164 7.24 7.63 -4.96
CA ALA A 164 7.97 7.21 -3.78
C ALA A 164 9.50 7.33 -3.95
N ILE A 165 10.03 6.96 -5.12
CA ILE A 165 11.48 6.87 -5.38
C ILE A 165 11.94 7.96 -6.36
N GLY A 166 11.17 8.20 -7.41
CA GLY A 166 11.54 9.13 -8.47
C GLY A 166 11.67 10.57 -8.00
N VAL A 167 10.77 11.05 -7.13
CA VAL A 167 10.85 12.42 -6.60
C VAL A 167 12.09 12.62 -5.71
N PRO A 168 12.36 11.78 -4.68
CA PRO A 168 13.62 11.86 -3.93
C PRO A 168 14.86 11.76 -4.81
N LEU A 169 14.85 10.88 -5.81
CA LEU A 169 15.97 10.72 -6.72
C LEU A 169 16.20 11.98 -7.56
N LEU A 170 15.13 12.60 -8.07
CA LEU A 170 15.22 13.86 -8.80
C LEU A 170 15.73 14.99 -7.90
N LEU A 171 15.23 15.07 -6.66
CA LEU A 171 15.73 16.04 -5.68
C LEU A 171 17.21 15.83 -5.41
N TYR A 172 17.65 14.58 -5.22
CA TYR A 172 19.06 14.25 -5.06
C TYR A 172 19.90 14.71 -6.27
N LEU A 173 19.44 14.44 -7.49
CA LEU A 173 20.13 14.87 -8.71
C LEU A 173 20.21 16.39 -8.83
N VAL A 174 19.15 17.11 -8.45
CA VAL A 174 19.15 18.58 -8.43
C VAL A 174 20.08 19.13 -7.36
N THR A 175 20.14 18.52 -6.18
CA THR A 175 21.02 18.98 -5.10
C THR A 175 22.50 18.72 -5.38
N GLU A 176 22.83 17.59 -6.02
CA GLU A 176 24.20 17.17 -6.28
C GLU A 176 24.75 17.77 -7.59
N PHE A 177 23.93 17.82 -8.64
CA PHE A 177 24.36 18.20 -9.99
C PHE A 177 23.67 19.45 -10.55
N GLY A 178 22.67 19.99 -9.86
CA GLY A 178 21.93 21.16 -10.32
C GLY A 178 22.65 22.47 -10.05
N SER A 179 22.35 23.49 -10.87
CA SER A 179 22.77 24.87 -10.59
C SER A 179 22.08 25.39 -9.32
N PRO A 180 22.73 26.28 -8.54
CA PRO A 180 22.17 26.84 -7.31
C PRO A 180 20.79 27.49 -7.47
N ASP A 181 20.46 27.95 -8.67
CA ASP A 181 19.17 28.60 -8.98
C ASP A 181 17.96 27.65 -8.93
N LEU A 182 18.18 26.32 -8.98
CA LEU A 182 17.10 25.32 -8.95
C LEU A 182 16.74 24.84 -7.54
N SER A 183 17.53 25.19 -6.51
CA SER A 183 17.30 24.73 -5.13
C SER A 183 16.07 25.37 -4.48
N SER A 184 15.48 26.39 -5.11
CA SER A 184 14.34 27.12 -4.57
C SER A 184 12.98 26.58 -5.00
N LEU A 185 12.87 25.38 -5.59
CA LEU A 185 11.58 24.79 -6.00
C LEU A 185 10.85 24.18 -4.78
N PRO A 186 9.98 24.93 -4.07
CA PRO A 186 9.43 24.52 -2.77
C PRO A 186 8.30 23.49 -2.94
N TYR A 187 7.82 23.33 -4.17
CA TYR A 187 6.62 22.56 -4.47
C TYR A 187 6.90 21.07 -4.65
N ALA A 188 8.11 20.68 -5.06
CA ALA A 188 8.40 19.27 -5.38
C ALA A 188 8.40 18.36 -4.14
N SER A 189 8.81 18.88 -2.98
CA SER A 189 8.86 18.14 -1.71
C SER A 189 7.48 17.91 -1.09
N ALA A 190 6.50 18.79 -1.35
CA ALA A 190 5.18 18.76 -0.71
C ALA A 190 4.28 17.61 -1.19
N PHE A 191 4.53 17.05 -2.38
CA PHE A 191 3.67 16.03 -2.99
C PHE A 191 4.20 14.60 -2.83
N ALA A 192 5.45 14.42 -2.42
CA ALA A 192 6.05 13.11 -2.29
C ALA A 192 6.07 12.65 -0.82
N PRO A 193 5.67 11.41 -0.53
CA PRO A 193 5.56 10.90 0.84
C PRO A 193 6.92 10.86 1.54
N MET A 194 8.00 10.62 0.79
CA MET A 194 9.35 10.45 1.32
C MET A 194 10.00 11.78 1.73
N PRO A 195 10.03 12.85 0.91
CA PRO A 195 10.47 14.17 1.36
C PRO A 195 9.62 14.75 2.50
N LEU A 196 8.31 14.50 2.50
CA LEU A 196 7.44 14.91 3.61
C LEU A 196 7.86 14.24 4.92
N ALA A 197 8.04 12.91 4.91
CA ALA A 197 8.51 12.19 6.09
C ALA A 197 9.92 12.61 6.53
N TRP A 198 10.81 12.92 5.57
CA TRP A 198 12.12 13.49 5.85
C TRP A 198 12.03 14.83 6.58
N ASN A 199 11.18 15.75 6.11
CA ASN A 199 10.97 17.04 6.77
C ASN A 199 10.43 16.87 8.20
N CYS A 200 9.64 15.82 8.46
CA CYS A 200 9.17 15.49 9.81
C CYS A 200 10.32 15.06 10.72
N VAL A 201 11.23 14.21 10.23
CA VAL A 201 12.45 13.80 10.97
C VAL A 201 13.36 14.99 11.24
N ALA A 202 13.56 15.85 10.24
CA ALA A 202 14.37 17.06 10.35
C ALA A 202 13.75 18.13 11.28
N GLY A 203 12.50 17.96 11.72
CA GLY A 203 11.79 18.93 12.54
C GLY A 203 11.41 20.22 11.81
N THR A 204 11.48 20.22 10.47
CA THR A 204 11.16 21.38 9.61
C THR A 204 9.74 21.33 9.04
N ALA A 205 9.06 20.18 9.16
CA ALA A 205 7.74 20.01 8.58
C ALA A 205 6.69 20.93 9.21
N ASN A 206 6.03 21.71 8.36
CA ASN A 206 4.76 22.36 8.70
C ASN A 206 3.60 21.39 8.44
N TRP A 207 2.62 21.33 9.33
CA TRP A 207 1.42 20.50 9.14
C TRP A 207 0.66 20.81 7.84
N ALA A 208 0.79 22.05 7.33
CA ALA A 208 0.22 22.46 6.05
C ALA A 208 0.82 21.70 4.85
N GLU A 209 2.09 21.28 4.94
CA GLU A 209 2.77 20.51 3.89
C GLU A 209 2.25 19.06 3.80
N ALA A 210 1.59 18.56 4.85
CA ALA A 210 0.97 17.23 4.83
C ALA A 210 -0.44 17.22 4.18
N LEU A 211 -1.04 18.39 3.94
CA LEU A 211 -2.39 18.51 3.35
C LEU A 211 -2.53 17.85 1.96
N PRO A 212 -1.56 17.99 1.02
CA PRO A 212 -1.65 17.35 -0.29
C PRO A 212 -1.72 15.83 -0.20
N MET A 213 -0.97 15.22 0.72
CA MET A 213 -0.98 13.78 0.93
C MET A 213 -2.33 13.32 1.52
N GLY A 214 -2.89 14.10 2.44
CA GLY A 214 -4.27 13.89 2.91
C GLY A 214 -5.28 13.95 1.77
N LEU A 215 -5.12 14.88 0.82
CA LEU A 215 -6.00 15.01 -0.34
C LEU A 215 -5.90 13.79 -1.27
N VAL A 216 -4.71 13.22 -1.49
CA VAL A 216 -4.54 11.97 -2.26
C VAL A 216 -5.28 10.81 -1.60
N VAL A 217 -5.16 10.66 -0.28
CA VAL A 217 -5.89 9.63 0.49
C VAL A 217 -7.40 9.83 0.36
N LEU A 218 -7.88 11.05 0.54
CA LEU A 218 -9.30 11.40 0.46
C LEU A 218 -9.87 11.17 -0.94
N LEU A 219 -9.14 11.53 -1.99
CA LEU A 219 -9.53 11.25 -3.38
C LEU A 219 -9.66 9.74 -3.63
N GLY A 220 -8.67 8.96 -3.22
CA GLY A 220 -8.73 7.50 -3.32
C GLY A 220 -9.96 6.93 -2.60
N MET A 221 -10.22 7.41 -1.38
CA MET A 221 -11.36 6.98 -0.57
C MET A 221 -12.70 7.36 -1.20
N ALA A 222 -12.82 8.57 -1.73
CA ALA A 222 -14.02 9.04 -2.42
C ALA A 222 -14.32 8.20 -3.67
N ILE A 223 -13.30 7.89 -4.47
CA ILE A 223 -13.44 7.00 -5.66
C ILE A 223 -13.89 5.61 -5.23
N TRP A 224 -13.28 5.05 -4.19
CA TRP A 224 -13.64 3.73 -3.67
C TRP A 224 -15.10 3.69 -3.18
N LEU A 225 -15.54 4.67 -2.40
CA LEU A 225 -16.91 4.78 -1.91
C LEU A 225 -17.93 4.96 -3.05
N ALA A 226 -17.61 5.75 -4.07
CA ALA A 226 -18.50 5.98 -5.21
C ALA A 226 -18.76 4.68 -6.00
N ARG A 227 -17.73 3.85 -6.21
CA ARG A 227 -17.88 2.55 -6.88
C ARG A 227 -18.64 1.53 -6.04
N GLY A 228 -18.40 1.51 -4.73
CA GLY A 228 -19.12 0.63 -3.81
C GLY A 228 -20.64 0.82 -3.84
N ARG A 229 -21.11 2.03 -4.20
CA ARG A 229 -22.55 2.31 -4.38
C ARG A 229 -23.10 1.76 -5.69
N GLN A 230 -22.38 1.92 -6.81
CA GLN A 230 -22.80 1.39 -8.13
C GLN A 230 -22.98 -0.12 -8.11
N HIS A 231 -22.10 -0.82 -7.40
CA HIS A 231 -22.19 -2.27 -7.32
C HIS A 231 -23.42 -2.75 -6.55
N ARG A 232 -24.03 -1.93 -5.68
CA ARG A 232 -25.26 -2.27 -4.94
C ARG A 232 -26.54 -1.99 -5.74
N SER A 233 -26.52 -1.05 -6.68
CA SER A 233 -27.70 -0.71 -7.49
C SER A 233 -28.04 -1.77 -8.54
N CYS A 234 -27.07 -2.58 -8.98
CA CYS A 234 -27.33 -3.65 -9.95
C CYS A 234 -28.02 -4.89 -9.37
N TRP A 235 -28.18 -4.97 -8.05
CA TRP A 235 -28.80 -6.11 -7.36
C TRP A 235 -30.19 -5.79 -6.78
N ARG A 236 -30.76 -4.63 -7.13
CA ARG A 236 -32.14 -4.25 -6.78
C ARG A 236 -32.96 -4.18 -8.06
#